data_AF-A0A430CVW0-F1
#
_entry.id   AF-A0A430CVW0-F1
#
_cell.length_a   1.000
_cell.length_b   1.000
_cell.length_c   1.000
_cell.angle_alpha   90.00
_cell.angle_beta   90.00
_cell.angle_gamma   90.00
#
_symmetry.space_group_name_H-M   'P 1'
#
loop_
_entity.id
_entity.type
_entity.pdbx_description
1 polymer ?
#
loop_
_entity_poly.entity_id
_entity_poly.type
_entity_poly.pdbx_seq_one_letter_code
_entity_poly.pdbx_strand_id
1 'polypeptide(L)'
;MKNLDEILAMAQNVQNELQKAQANLDTIEVEGVSGGGLVKVKASAKGRIIGIAIDDSLMQPLEKGMLEDLLAAAINDARTKADTASGAEMSKMTNGLPLPPGFKLPF
;
A
#
# COMPACT_ATOMS: atom_id res chain seq x y z
N MET A 1 -19.46 18.75 -31.78
CA MET A 1 -19.86 17.93 -30.62
C MET A 1 -19.09 16.60 -30.49
N LYS A 2 -18.06 16.30 -31.31
CA LYS A 2 -17.28 15.05 -31.22
C LYS A 2 -16.33 14.96 -30.00
N ASN A 3 -16.00 16.08 -29.37
CA ASN A 3 -15.02 16.11 -28.28
C ASN A 3 -15.58 15.71 -26.92
N LEU A 4 -16.91 15.82 -26.69
CA LEU A 4 -17.48 15.50 -25.38
C LEU A 4 -17.60 13.99 -25.17
N ASP A 5 -18.02 13.25 -26.20
CA ASP A 5 -18.14 11.79 -26.16
C ASP A 5 -16.76 11.12 -25.97
N GLU A 6 -15.73 11.65 -26.63
CA GLU A 6 -14.33 11.19 -26.47
C GLU A 6 -13.78 11.47 -25.06
N ILE A 7 -14.09 12.64 -24.48
CA ILE A 7 -13.72 12.97 -23.09
C ILE A 7 -14.44 12.05 -22.10
N LEU A 8 -15.74 11.80 -22.30
CA LEU A 8 -16.51 10.89 -21.45
C LEU A 8 -15.98 9.46 -21.52
N ALA A 9 -15.65 8.96 -22.71
CA ALA A 9 -15.05 7.64 -22.89
C ALA A 9 -13.66 7.54 -22.22
N MET A 10 -12.83 8.57 -22.35
CA MET A 10 -11.53 8.64 -21.68
C MET A 10 -11.68 8.66 -20.15
N ALA A 11 -12.61 9.45 -19.62
CA ALA A 11 -12.87 9.52 -18.18
C ALA A 11 -13.35 8.17 -17.61
N GLN A 12 -14.22 7.46 -18.34
CA GLN A 12 -14.67 6.12 -17.95
C GLN A 12 -13.51 5.12 -17.92
N ASN A 13 -12.61 5.19 -18.91
CA ASN A 13 -11.44 4.31 -18.95
C ASN A 13 -10.48 4.58 -17.78
N VAL A 14 -10.19 5.87 -17.51
CA VAL A 14 -9.41 6.29 -16.35
C VAL A 14 -10.02 5.77 -15.05
N GLN A 15 -11.33 5.90 -14.87
CA GLN A 15 -12.03 5.41 -13.69
C GLN A 15 -11.86 3.88 -13.51
N ASN A 16 -11.99 3.12 -14.60
CA ASN A 16 -11.81 1.67 -14.57
C ASN A 16 -10.36 1.28 -14.23
N GLU A 17 -9.38 1.95 -14.82
CA GLU A 17 -7.96 1.69 -14.55
C GLU A 17 -7.58 2.05 -13.09
N LEU A 18 -8.13 3.13 -12.53
CA LEU A 18 -7.96 3.46 -11.12
C LEU A 18 -8.56 2.40 -10.20
N GLN A 19 -9.75 1.88 -10.52
CA GLN A 19 -10.35 0.79 -9.74
C GLN A 19 -9.50 -0.48 -9.78
N LYS A 20 -8.95 -0.85 -10.95
CA LYS A 20 -8.04 -1.98 -11.09
C LYS A 20 -6.74 -1.76 -10.31
N ALA A 21 -6.14 -0.57 -10.40
CA ALA A 21 -4.94 -0.24 -9.65
C ALA A 21 -5.19 -0.35 -8.14
N GLN A 22 -6.31 0.20 -7.66
CA GLN A 22 -6.70 0.13 -6.26
C GLN A 22 -6.95 -1.31 -5.77
N ALA A 23 -7.45 -2.19 -6.64
CA ALA A 23 -7.58 -3.62 -6.36
C ALA A 23 -6.21 -4.33 -6.36
N ASN A 24 -5.30 -3.95 -7.25
CA ASN A 24 -3.93 -4.50 -7.33
C ASN A 24 -3.11 -4.20 -6.06
N LEU A 25 -3.41 -3.12 -5.33
CA LEU A 25 -2.73 -2.81 -4.07
C LEU A 25 -2.92 -3.89 -2.99
N ASP A 26 -3.99 -4.68 -3.05
CA ASP A 26 -4.20 -5.80 -2.13
C ASP A 26 -3.29 -7.00 -2.43
N THR A 27 -2.72 -7.11 -3.64
CA THR A 27 -1.85 -8.22 -4.05
C THR A 27 -0.36 -7.90 -3.91
N ILE A 28 0.00 -6.64 -3.72
CA ILE A 28 1.38 -6.22 -3.49
C ILE A 28 1.68 -6.38 -2.00
N GLU A 29 2.59 -7.28 -1.65
CA GLU A 29 3.02 -7.51 -0.26
C GLU A 29 4.25 -6.67 0.10
N VAL A 30 4.28 -6.17 1.33
CA VAL A 30 5.41 -5.51 1.97
C VAL A 30 5.67 -6.15 3.34
N GLU A 31 6.91 -6.04 3.81
CA GLU A 31 7.32 -6.56 5.12
C GLU A 31 7.91 -5.44 5.97
N GLY A 32 7.24 -5.15 7.10
CA GLY A 32 7.78 -4.33 8.17
C GLY A 32 8.55 -5.15 9.18
N VAL A 33 9.61 -4.58 9.75
CA VAL A 33 10.51 -5.27 10.68
C VAL A 33 10.88 -4.39 11.86
N SER A 34 11.10 -5.01 13.02
CA SER A 34 11.65 -4.33 14.19
C SER A 34 12.54 -5.28 15.01
N GLY A 35 13.29 -4.71 15.96
CA GLY A 35 14.13 -5.51 16.88
C GLY A 35 15.18 -6.36 16.17
N GLY A 36 15.72 -5.91 15.04
CA GLY A 36 16.67 -6.71 14.25
C GLY A 36 16.04 -7.91 13.51
N GLY A 37 14.72 -7.93 13.37
CA GLY A 37 13.98 -9.01 12.72
C GLY A 37 13.28 -9.98 13.67
N LEU A 38 13.32 -9.70 14.98
CA LEU A 38 12.58 -10.45 15.99
C LEU A 38 11.06 -10.33 15.82
N VAL A 39 10.58 -9.21 15.28
CA VAL A 39 9.19 -9.07 14.84
C VAL A 39 9.16 -8.68 13.37
N LYS A 40 8.36 -9.41 12.59
CA LYS A 40 8.10 -9.15 11.18
C LYS A 40 6.60 -9.08 10.94
N VAL A 41 6.15 -8.05 10.25
CA VAL A 41 4.74 -7.82 9.92
C VAL A 41 4.60 -7.78 8.41
N LYS A 42 3.88 -8.74 7.85
CA LYS A 42 3.51 -8.75 6.43
C LYS A 42 2.22 -7.98 6.24
N ALA A 43 2.21 -7.03 5.31
CA ALA A 43 1.04 -6.25 4.95
C ALA A 43 0.90 -6.16 3.43
N SER A 44 -0.31 -5.87 2.95
CA SER A 44 -0.52 -5.43 1.56
C SER A 44 -0.17 -3.96 1.40
N ALA A 45 0.08 -3.49 0.17
CA ALA A 45 0.27 -2.08 -0.13
C ALA A 45 -0.98 -1.23 0.15
N LYS A 46 -2.16 -1.86 0.26
CA LYS A 46 -3.39 -1.22 0.75
C LYS A 46 -3.43 -1.03 2.27
N GLY A 47 -2.47 -1.60 3.00
CA GLY A 47 -2.33 -1.48 4.45
C GLY A 47 -3.04 -2.57 5.25
N ARG A 48 -3.62 -3.59 4.60
CA ARG A 48 -4.17 -4.77 5.31
C ARG A 48 -3.02 -5.62 5.84
N ILE A 49 -3.00 -5.90 7.14
CA ILE A 49 -2.07 -6.85 7.76
C ILE A 49 -2.45 -8.28 7.37
N ILE A 50 -1.48 -9.04 6.89
CA ILE A 50 -1.64 -10.41 6.37
C ILE A 50 -1.10 -11.43 7.37
N GLY A 51 0.01 -11.11 8.02
CA GLY A 51 0.66 -12.03 8.96
C GLY A 51 1.65 -11.32 9.86
N ILE A 52 1.90 -11.92 11.02
CA ILE A 52 2.84 -11.45 12.01
C ILE A 52 3.68 -12.65 12.42
N ALA A 53 5.01 -12.50 12.37
CA ALA A 53 5.97 -13.46 12.88
C ALA A 53 6.71 -12.82 14.05
N ILE A 54 6.81 -13.56 15.15
CA ILE A 54 7.42 -13.14 16.41
C ILE A 54 8.41 -14.23 16.79
N ASP A 55 9.63 -13.84 17.10
CA ASP A 55 10.66 -14.75 17.58
C ASP A 55 10.32 -15.28 18.98
N ASP A 56 10.59 -16.57 19.21
CA ASP A 56 10.25 -17.26 20.47
C ASP A 56 10.93 -16.62 21.70
N SER A 57 12.06 -15.92 21.52
CA SER A 57 12.73 -15.22 22.62
C SER A 57 11.86 -14.16 23.30
N LEU A 58 10.90 -13.57 22.57
CA LEU A 58 9.98 -12.55 23.06
C LEU A 58 8.72 -13.10 23.74
N MET A 59 8.52 -14.43 23.73
CA MET A 59 7.31 -15.08 24.28
C MET A 59 7.39 -15.35 25.79
N GLN A 60 8.26 -14.62 26.50
CA GLN A 60 8.47 -14.75 27.94
C GLN A 60 7.70 -13.66 28.70
N PRO A 61 7.17 -13.93 29.91
CA PRO A 61 6.39 -12.94 30.67
C PRO A 61 7.13 -11.62 30.95
N LEU A 62 8.45 -11.69 31.14
CA LEU A 62 9.30 -10.52 31.39
C LEU A 62 9.48 -9.65 30.14
N GLU A 63 9.29 -10.21 28.95
CA GLU A 63 9.51 -9.55 27.66
C GLU A 63 8.24 -8.90 27.09
N LYS A 64 7.09 -9.03 27.77
CA LYS A 64 5.80 -8.53 27.27
C LYS A 64 5.86 -7.08 26.78
N GLY A 65 6.46 -6.19 27.58
CA GLY A 65 6.57 -4.77 27.21
C GLY A 65 7.42 -4.56 25.95
N MET A 66 8.55 -5.26 25.86
CA MET A 66 9.39 -5.21 24.66
C MET A 66 8.65 -5.75 23.43
N LEU A 67 7.90 -6.84 23.58
CA LEU A 67 7.09 -7.41 22.50
C LEU A 67 6.05 -6.41 21.99
N GLU A 68 5.33 -5.73 22.88
CA GLU A 68 4.34 -4.71 22.54
C GLU A 68 4.99 -3.55 21.76
N ASP A 69 6.13 -3.05 22.23
CA ASP A 69 6.88 -1.97 21.59
C ASP A 69 7.40 -2.37 20.19
N LEU A 70 8.00 -3.55 20.09
CA LEU A 70 8.53 -4.07 18.83
C LEU A 70 7.41 -4.34 17.83
N LEU A 71 6.26 -4.85 18.28
CA LEU A 71 5.12 -5.09 17.42
C LEU A 71 4.57 -3.77 16.85
N ALA A 72 4.40 -2.74 17.69
CA ALA A 72 3.99 -1.42 17.24
C ALA A 72 4.97 -0.83 16.21
N ALA A 73 6.28 -0.96 16.48
CA ALA A 73 7.32 -0.51 15.55
C ALA A 73 7.25 -1.23 14.20
N ALA A 74 7.10 -2.56 14.19
CA ALA A 74 7.03 -3.35 12.96
C ALA A 74 5.76 -3.07 12.15
N ILE A 75 4.61 -2.84 12.81
CA ILE A 75 3.36 -2.43 12.15
C ILE A 75 3.54 -1.06 11.47
N ASN A 76 4.15 -0.10 12.16
CA ASN A 76 4.39 1.23 11.61
C ASN A 76 5.36 1.18 10.41
N ASP A 77 6.43 0.41 10.51
CA ASP A 77 7.36 0.19 9.39
C ASP A 77 6.66 -0.47 8.19
N ALA A 78 5.82 -1.50 8.42
CA ALA A 78 5.00 -2.11 7.38
C ALA A 78 4.06 -1.08 6.73
N ARG A 79 3.45 -0.20 7.53
CA ARG A 79 2.56 0.85 7.03
C ARG A 79 3.29 1.85 6.15
N THR A 80 4.44 2.35 6.59
CA THR A 80 5.27 3.28 5.79
C THR A 80 5.68 2.67 4.45
N LYS A 81 6.06 1.39 4.45
CA LYS A 81 6.40 0.64 3.24
C LYS A 81 5.18 0.44 2.33
N ALA A 82 4.00 0.16 2.91
CA ALA A 82 2.75 0.03 2.16
C ALA A 82 2.37 1.33 1.47
N ASP A 83 2.42 2.46 2.17
CA ASP A 83 2.12 3.79 1.61
C ASP A 83 3.10 4.14 0.47
N THR A 84 4.38 3.80 0.63
CA THR A 84 5.41 3.97 -0.43
C THR A 84 5.11 3.11 -1.65
N ALA A 85 4.80 1.82 -1.45
CA ALA A 85 4.47 0.89 -2.54
C ALA A 85 3.20 1.31 -3.28
N SER A 86 2.18 1.75 -2.53
CA SER A 86 0.92 2.28 -3.06
C SER A 86 1.14 3.52 -3.94
N GLY A 87 1.91 4.49 -3.44
CA GLY A 87 2.25 5.70 -4.19
C GLY A 87 3.02 5.40 -5.48
N ALA A 88 3.97 4.46 -5.43
CA ALA A 88 4.73 4.03 -6.60
C ALA A 88 3.83 3.36 -7.65
N GLU A 89 2.90 2.50 -7.23
CA GLU A 89 1.98 1.81 -8.13
C GLU A 89 0.99 2.77 -8.80
N MET A 90 0.42 3.70 -8.03
CA MET A 90 -0.46 4.74 -8.59
C MET A 90 0.30 5.64 -9.57
N SER A 91 1.54 6.02 -9.26
CA SER A 91 2.37 6.87 -10.13
C SER A 91 2.68 6.20 -11.47
N LYS A 92 2.92 4.88 -11.49
CA LYS A 92 3.12 4.12 -12.74
C LYS A 92 1.89 4.18 -13.64
N MET A 93 0.70 4.03 -13.05
CA MET A 93 -0.56 4.10 -13.78
C MET A 93 -0.79 5.49 -14.37
N THR A 94 -0.54 6.55 -13.60
CA THR A 94 -0.73 7.93 -14.06
C THR A 94 0.24 8.34 -15.16
N ASN A 95 1.47 7.81 -15.14
CA ASN A 95 2.46 8.08 -16.19
C ASN A 95 2.15 7.39 -17.52
N GLY A 96 1.33 6.33 -17.51
CA GLY A 96 0.89 5.61 -18.71
C GLY A 96 -0.39 6.17 -19.34
N LEU A 97 -1.09 7.10 -18.65
CA LEU A 97 -2.37 7.64 -19.10
C LEU A 97 -2.17 8.88 -19.97
N PRO A 98 -2.78 8.96 -21.17
CA PRO A 98 -2.79 10.17 -21.98
C PRO A 98 -3.78 11.18 -21.37
N LEU A 99 -3.40 11.80 -20.25
CA LEU A 99 -4.23 12.80 -19.60
C LEU A 99 -4.20 14.12 -20.39
N PRO A 100 -5.36 14.75 -20.65
CA PRO A 100 -5.41 16.08 -21.24
C PRO A 100 -4.68 17.10 -20.34
N PRO A 101 -4.00 18.10 -20.91
CA PRO A 101 -3.34 19.14 -20.13
C PRO A 101 -4.34 19.85 -19.22
N GLY A 102 -4.07 19.87 -17.90
CA GLY A 102 -4.91 20.50 -16.88
C GLY A 102 -5.92 19.56 -16.20
N PHE A 103 -6.03 18.29 -16.62
CA PHE A 103 -6.89 17.31 -15.95
C PHE A 103 -6.19 16.79 -14.68
N LYS A 104 -6.63 17.27 -13.51
CA LYS A 104 -6.20 16.73 -12.21
C LYS A 104 -7.09 15.55 -11.85
N LEU A 105 -6.47 14.42 -11.57
CA LEU A 105 -7.16 13.26 -11.05
C LEU A 105 -7.58 13.53 -9.59
N PRO A 106 -8.78 13.10 -9.17
CA PRO A 106 -9.27 13.30 -7.81
C PRO A 106 -8.60 12.28 -6.88
N PHE A 107 -7.42 12.62 -6.37
CA PHE A 107 -6.78 11.93 -5.26
C PHE A 107 -6.56 12.89 -4.10
#